data_AF-A0A1I2PL59-F1
#
_entry.id   AF-A0A1I2PL59-F1
#
_cell.length_a   1.000
_cell.length_b   1.000
_cell.length_c   1.000
_cell.angle_alpha   90.00
_cell.angle_beta   90.00
_cell.angle_gamma   90.00
#
_symmetry.space_group_name_H-M   'P 1'
#
loop_
_entity.id
_entity.type
_entity.pdbx_description
1 polymer ?
#
loop_
_entity_poly.entity_id
_entity_poly.type
_entity_poly.pdbx_seq_one_letter_code
_entity_poly.pdbx_strand_id
1 'polypeptide(L)'
;MELVQIGVIHSPYLERSAAPRQERLSEEIMTLEIYPAYVNGLKDIEQVSHLIVLYWCDRTQRDTLQTVPPSGTDLRGVFACRSPSRPNPIAFCVAELLGRENNHLRVRGLDALDGSPLLDIKPYASAIDSITGARIGWQEK
;
A
#
# COMPACT_ATOMS: atom_id res chain seq x y z
N MET A 1 -13.46 -16.73 -2.18
CA MET A 1 -12.40 -16.28 -1.26
C MET A 1 -12.90 -15.02 -0.59
N GLU A 2 -12.84 -14.99 0.73
CA GLU A 2 -13.24 -13.82 1.52
C GLU A 2 -12.00 -13.26 2.20
N LEU A 3 -11.84 -11.94 2.18
CA LEU A 3 -10.75 -11.25 2.86
C LEU A 3 -11.27 -10.69 4.17
N VAL A 4 -10.44 -10.73 5.19
CA VAL A 4 -10.73 -10.17 6.52
C VAL A 4 -10.00 -8.85 6.66
N GLN A 5 -10.73 -7.79 6.99
CA GLN A 5 -10.14 -6.50 7.30
C GLN A 5 -9.54 -6.56 8.72
N ILE A 6 -8.22 -6.36 8.82
CA ILE A 6 -7.50 -6.45 10.09
C ILE A 6 -7.34 -5.09 10.79
N GLY A 7 -7.72 -4.01 10.11
CA GLY A 7 -7.54 -2.65 10.60
C GLY A 7 -8.00 -1.60 9.61
N VAL A 8 -7.67 -0.35 9.88
CA VAL A 8 -7.98 0.80 9.06
C VAL A 8 -6.76 1.71 8.95
N ILE A 9 -6.60 2.37 7.80
CA ILE A 9 -5.53 3.34 7.56
C ILE A 9 -6.07 4.75 7.74
N HIS A 10 -5.43 5.52 8.62
CA HIS A 10 -5.69 6.94 8.81
C HIS A 10 -4.64 7.76 8.07
N SER A 11 -5.08 8.64 7.19
CA SER A 11 -4.21 9.44 6.32
C SER A 11 -4.74 10.87 6.13
N PRO A 12 -3.90 11.83 5.73
CA PRO A 12 -4.39 13.16 5.34
C PRO A 12 -5.14 13.16 3.98
N TYR A 13 -5.19 12.03 3.27
CA TYR A 13 -5.72 11.95 1.91
C TYR A 13 -7.21 11.57 1.92
N LEU A 14 -8.08 12.57 1.91
CA LEU A 14 -9.54 12.36 1.88
C LEU A 14 -10.03 11.96 0.48
N GLU A 15 -9.36 12.43 -0.57
CA GLU A 15 -9.70 12.19 -1.97
C GLU A 15 -8.47 11.75 -2.78
N ARG A 16 -8.71 11.03 -3.87
CA ARG A 16 -7.65 10.52 -4.76
C ARG A 16 -6.73 11.61 -5.32
N SER A 17 -7.26 12.81 -5.53
CA SER A 17 -6.51 13.97 -6.03
C SER A 17 -5.46 14.46 -5.03
N ALA A 18 -5.67 14.21 -3.72
CA ALA A 18 -4.77 14.60 -2.64
C ALA A 18 -3.70 13.53 -2.35
N ALA A 19 -3.94 12.27 -2.72
CA ALA A 19 -2.98 11.19 -2.55
C ALA A 19 -1.80 11.33 -3.56
N PRO A 20 -0.56 11.03 -3.13
CA PRO A 20 0.61 11.08 -4.00
C PRO A 20 0.48 10.01 -5.09
N ARG A 21 1.04 10.30 -6.26
CA ARG A 21 1.06 9.32 -7.37
C ARG A 21 1.99 8.12 -7.12
N GLN A 22 2.98 8.32 -6.26
CA GLN A 22 3.90 7.29 -5.78
C GLN A 22 4.12 7.50 -4.29
N GLU A 23 3.91 6.44 -3.52
CA GLU A 23 3.99 6.38 -2.07
C GLU A 23 5.32 6.94 -1.53
N ARG A 24 6.45 6.62 -2.19
CA ARG A 24 7.80 7.05 -1.80
C ARG A 24 8.05 8.55 -1.93
N LEU A 25 7.14 9.30 -2.56
CA LEU A 25 7.23 10.76 -2.67
C LEU A 25 6.52 11.47 -1.52
N SER A 26 5.86 10.74 -0.63
CA SER A 26 5.17 11.30 0.52
C SER A 26 6.04 11.32 1.76
N GLU A 27 6.16 12.51 2.35
CA GLU A 27 6.73 12.71 3.68
C GLU A 27 5.67 12.62 4.80
N GLU A 28 4.39 12.48 4.42
CA GLU A 28 3.26 12.45 5.35
C GLU A 28 3.31 11.21 6.23
N ILE A 29 3.00 11.42 7.51
CA ILE A 29 2.91 10.35 8.50
C ILE A 29 1.47 9.86 8.54
N MET A 30 1.31 8.56 8.36
CA MET A 30 0.02 7.88 8.47
C MET A 30 -0.02 6.97 9.68
N THR A 31 -1.23 6.55 10.05
CA THR A 31 -1.43 5.58 11.13
C THR A 31 -2.15 4.34 10.62
N LEU A 32 -1.56 3.17 10.85
CA LEU A 32 -2.23 1.89 10.71
C LEU A 32 -2.85 1.53 12.06
N GLU A 33 -4.17 1.61 12.16
CA GLU A 33 -4.89 1.14 13.34
C GLU A 33 -5.25 -0.34 13.15
N ILE A 34 -4.67 -1.21 13.98
CA ILE A 34 -4.98 -2.64 14.00
C ILE A 34 -6.18 -2.89 14.91
N TYR A 35 -7.18 -3.63 14.43
CA TYR A 35 -8.35 -3.93 15.26
C TYR A 35 -7.99 -4.81 16.47
N PRO A 36 -8.70 -4.66 17.60
CA PRO A 36 -8.37 -5.35 18.86
C PRO A 36 -8.16 -6.86 18.73
N ALA A 37 -8.95 -7.53 17.88
CA ALA A 37 -8.87 -8.97 17.65
C ALA A 37 -7.53 -9.44 17.06
N TYR A 38 -6.77 -8.54 16.41
CA TYR A 38 -5.53 -8.86 15.70
C TYR A 38 -4.28 -8.26 16.33
N VAL A 39 -4.40 -7.51 17.44
CA VAL A 39 -3.28 -6.81 18.09
C VAL A 39 -2.16 -7.76 18.52
N ASN A 40 -2.49 -8.99 18.92
CA ASN A 40 -1.48 -10.00 19.28
C ASN A 40 -0.55 -10.33 18.10
N GLY A 41 -0.97 -10.11 16.86
CA GLY A 41 -0.13 -10.24 15.66
C GLY A 41 0.99 -9.19 15.56
N LEU A 42 0.95 -8.12 16.36
CA LEU A 42 1.99 -7.09 16.42
C LEU A 42 3.17 -7.44 17.32
N LYS A 43 3.21 -8.63 17.92
CA LYS A 43 4.35 -9.06 18.72
C LYS A 43 5.64 -8.92 17.89
N ASP A 44 6.65 -8.25 18.45
CA ASP A 44 7.97 -8.01 17.85
C ASP A 44 8.02 -7.09 16.62
N ILE A 45 6.92 -6.41 16.27
CA ILE A 45 6.85 -5.54 15.07
C ILE A 45 7.88 -4.39 15.07
N GLU A 46 8.29 -3.92 16.24
CA GLU A 46 9.25 -2.81 16.40
C GLU A 46 10.70 -3.24 16.10
N GLN A 47 10.95 -4.53 15.87
CA GLN A 47 12.28 -5.03 15.50
C GLN A 47 12.62 -4.83 14.02
N VAL A 48 11.71 -4.27 13.21
CA VAL A 48 11.93 -3.99 11.79
C VAL A 48 11.78 -2.50 11.47
N SER A 49 12.54 -2.03 10.49
CA SER A 49 12.47 -0.63 10.05
C SER A 49 11.42 -0.38 8.97
N HIS A 50 11.04 -1.41 8.21
CA HIS A 50 10.11 -1.30 7.10
C HIS A 50 9.10 -2.44 7.08
N LEU A 51 7.90 -2.11 6.61
CA LEU A 51 6.78 -3.03 6.47
C LEU A 51 6.32 -3.08 5.02
N ILE A 52 6.02 -4.27 4.52
CA ILE A 52 5.08 -4.43 3.42
C ILE A 52 3.68 -4.21 4.00
N VAL A 53 2.91 -3.32 3.39
CA VAL A 53 1.53 -3.01 3.78
C VAL A 53 0.61 -3.36 2.61
N LEU A 54 -0.37 -4.22 2.86
CA LEU A 54 -1.42 -4.56 1.91
C LEU A 54 -2.74 -3.98 2.37
N TYR A 55 -3.38 -3.18 1.51
CA TYR A 55 -4.67 -2.57 1.80
C TYR A 55 -5.60 -2.68 0.61
N TRP A 56 -6.90 -2.54 0.85
CA TRP A 56 -7.91 -2.63 -0.18
C TRP A 56 -8.26 -1.22 -0.69
N CYS A 57 -8.05 -0.95 -1.98
CA CYS A 57 -8.54 0.28 -2.59
C CYS A 57 -10.05 0.16 -2.86
N ASP A 58 -10.84 0.38 -1.82
CA ASP A 58 -12.30 0.28 -1.75
C ASP A 58 -13.05 1.19 -2.75
N ARG A 59 -12.43 2.29 -3.18
CA ARG A 59 -13.03 3.30 -4.07
C ARG A 59 -12.64 3.14 -5.55
N THR A 60 -12.28 1.94 -6.01
CA THR A 60 -11.86 1.67 -7.40
C THR A 60 -12.86 0.84 -8.21
N GLN A 61 -12.71 0.88 -9.53
CA GLN A 61 -13.41 -0.03 -10.44
C GLN A 61 -12.69 -1.37 -10.51
N ARG A 62 -13.45 -2.46 -10.40
CA ARG A 62 -12.91 -3.84 -10.34
C ARG A 62 -12.98 -4.57 -11.68
N ASP A 63 -13.79 -4.09 -12.60
CA ASP A 63 -13.93 -4.61 -13.97
C ASP A 63 -12.90 -4.03 -14.95
N THR A 64 -12.09 -3.05 -14.52
CA THR A 64 -11.01 -2.48 -15.33
C THR A 64 -9.92 -3.51 -15.62
N LEU A 65 -9.69 -3.79 -16.92
CA LEU A 65 -8.61 -4.67 -17.38
C LEU A 65 -7.48 -3.92 -18.10
N GLN A 66 -7.73 -2.69 -18.56
CA GLN A 66 -6.74 -1.82 -19.20
C GLN A 66 -6.89 -0.39 -18.68
N THR A 67 -5.78 0.34 -18.63
CA THR A 67 -5.73 1.74 -18.14
C THR A 67 -4.56 2.45 -18.81
N VAL A 68 -4.62 3.78 -18.87
CA VAL A 68 -3.45 4.61 -19.22
C VAL A 68 -2.73 4.96 -17.90
N PRO A 69 -1.50 4.46 -17.65
CA PRO A 69 -0.76 4.82 -16.45
C PRO A 69 -0.36 6.30 -16.48
N PRO A 70 -0.17 6.97 -15.32
CA PRO A 70 0.19 8.39 -15.27
C PRO A 70 1.49 8.75 -16.01
N SER A 71 2.41 7.79 -16.16
CA SER A 71 3.73 8.00 -16.79
C SER A 71 3.74 7.84 -18.31
N GLY A 72 2.59 7.70 -18.97
CA GLY A 72 2.55 7.50 -20.42
C GLY A 72 1.17 7.77 -21.03
N THR A 73 1.09 7.62 -22.35
CA THR A 73 -0.14 7.83 -23.14
C THR A 73 -0.78 6.54 -23.61
N ASP A 74 -0.03 5.44 -23.61
CA ASP A 74 -0.48 4.16 -24.14
C ASP A 74 -1.35 3.41 -23.12
N LEU A 75 -2.40 2.74 -23.62
CA LEU A 75 -3.15 1.76 -22.85
C LEU A 75 -2.25 0.58 -22.45
N ARG A 76 -2.33 0.20 -21.18
CA ARG A 76 -1.63 -0.95 -20.60
C ARG A 76 -2.62 -1.84 -19.87
N GLY A 77 -2.41 -3.16 -19.93
CA GLY A 77 -3.14 -4.08 -19.07
C GLY A 77 -2.87 -3.76 -17.60
N VAL A 78 -3.89 -3.85 -16.73
CA VAL A 78 -3.77 -3.51 -15.30
C VAL A 78 -2.75 -4.40 -14.56
N PHE A 79 -2.46 -5.60 -15.08
CA PHE A 79 -1.42 -6.49 -14.56
C PHE A 79 0.00 -6.14 -15.05
N ALA A 80 0.12 -5.30 -16.07
CA ALA A 80 1.40 -4.77 -16.55
C ALA A 80 1.76 -3.42 -15.90
N CYS A 81 0.92 -2.92 -14.98
CA CYS A 81 1.12 -1.66 -14.26
C CYS A 81 0.63 -1.74 -12.81
N ARG A 82 0.70 -0.62 -12.08
CA ARG A 82 0.29 -0.51 -10.67
C ARG A 82 -1.03 0.23 -10.46
N SER A 83 -1.91 0.26 -11.47
CA SER A 83 -3.21 0.94 -11.33
C SER A 83 -4.04 0.34 -10.18
N PRO A 84 -4.68 1.16 -9.34
CA PRO A 84 -5.52 0.66 -8.25
C PRO A 84 -6.84 0.06 -8.76
N SER A 85 -7.29 0.42 -9.97
CA SER A 85 -8.45 -0.21 -10.61
C SER A 85 -8.04 -1.54 -11.26
N ARG A 86 -8.49 -2.65 -10.68
CA ARG A 86 -8.16 -4.04 -11.06
C ARG A 86 -9.13 -5.03 -10.40
N PRO A 87 -9.22 -6.30 -10.85
CA PRO A 87 -10.16 -7.29 -10.31
C PRO A 87 -10.14 -7.46 -8.79
N ASN A 88 -8.93 -7.50 -8.22
CA ASN A 88 -8.70 -7.47 -6.78
C ASN A 88 -7.84 -6.24 -6.47
N PRO A 89 -8.44 -5.12 -6.06
CA PRO A 89 -7.75 -3.84 -5.82
C PRO A 89 -6.93 -3.87 -4.52
N ILE A 90 -6.01 -4.82 -4.43
CA ILE A 90 -5.04 -4.95 -3.35
C ILE A 90 -3.86 -4.04 -3.72
N ALA A 91 -3.68 -2.99 -2.94
CA ALA A 91 -2.48 -2.17 -2.98
C ALA A 91 -1.35 -2.85 -2.23
N PHE A 92 -0.13 -2.54 -2.64
CA PHE A 92 1.11 -3.02 -2.05
C PHE A 92 2.00 -1.82 -1.85
N CYS A 93 2.42 -1.59 -0.61
CA CYS A 93 3.33 -0.52 -0.26
C CYS A 93 4.51 -1.04 0.56
N VAL A 94 5.65 -0.36 0.48
CA VAL A 94 6.76 -0.55 1.43
C VAL A 94 6.89 0.72 2.25
N ALA A 95 6.49 0.64 3.52
CA ALA A 95 6.41 1.77 4.43
C ALA A 95 7.51 1.70 5.49
N GLU A 96 8.10 2.83 5.84
CA GLU A 96 8.98 2.99 7.00
C GLU A 96 8.12 2.92 8.28
N LEU A 97 8.51 2.09 9.26
CA LEU A 97 7.92 2.06 10.58
C LEU A 97 8.60 3.10 11.47
N LEU A 98 7.84 4.13 11.85
CA LEU A 98 8.34 5.23 12.69
C LEU A 98 8.17 4.95 14.19
N GLY A 99 7.22 4.09 14.54
CA GLY A 99 6.96 3.70 15.92
C GLY A 99 5.59 3.06 16.10
N ARG A 100 5.37 2.53 17.29
CA ARG A 100 4.13 1.88 17.69
C ARG A 100 3.60 2.49 18.98
N GLU A 101 2.29 2.70 19.04
CA GLU A 101 1.55 3.06 20.24
C GLU A 101 0.34 2.13 20.38
N ASN A 102 0.42 1.15 21.28
CA ASN A 102 -0.61 0.11 21.45
C ASN A 102 -0.90 -0.67 20.15
N ASN A 103 -2.05 -0.43 19.53
CA ASN A 103 -2.51 -1.01 18.28
C ASN A 103 -2.33 -0.07 17.07
N HIS A 104 -1.69 1.08 17.26
CA HIS A 104 -1.42 2.04 16.20
C HIS A 104 0.05 1.96 15.77
N LEU A 105 0.29 1.83 14.46
CA LEU A 105 1.62 1.92 13.87
C LEU A 105 1.72 3.22 13.10
N ARG A 106 2.68 4.07 13.45
CA ARG A 106 3.00 5.29 12.71
C ARG A 106 3.97 4.94 11.59
N VAL A 107 3.61 5.29 10.36
CA VAL A 107 4.37 4.90 9.17
C VAL A 107 4.51 6.05 8.17
N ARG A 108 5.52 5.96 7.30
CA ARG A 108 5.72 6.84 6.14
C ARG A 108 5.88 5.99 4.87
N GLY A 109 5.48 6.52 3.72
CA GLY A 109 5.64 5.83 2.43
C GLY A 109 4.41 5.00 2.06
N LEU A 110 3.22 5.56 2.26
CA LEU A 110 1.94 5.03 1.82
C LEU A 110 1.21 6.06 0.94
N ASP A 111 0.26 5.61 0.13
CA ASP A 111 -0.62 6.44 -0.70
C ASP A 111 -2.11 6.13 -0.50
N ALA A 112 -2.44 5.44 0.60
CA ALA A 112 -3.80 5.05 0.94
C ALA A 112 -4.67 6.27 1.25
N LEU A 113 -5.95 6.20 0.87
CA LEU A 113 -6.94 7.18 1.31
C LEU A 113 -7.30 6.96 2.78
N ASP A 114 -7.72 8.03 3.45
CA ASP A 114 -8.23 7.94 4.80
C ASP A 114 -9.42 6.98 4.89
N GLY A 115 -9.40 6.09 5.87
CA GLY A 115 -10.38 5.04 6.05
C GLY A 115 -10.17 3.79 5.18
N SER A 116 -9.07 3.68 4.43
CA SER A 116 -8.82 2.49 3.58
C SER A 116 -8.72 1.21 4.44
N PRO A 117 -9.37 0.10 4.04
CA PRO A 117 -9.28 -1.17 4.76
C PRO A 117 -7.88 -1.76 4.72
N LEU A 118 -7.29 -2.03 5.89
CA LEU A 118 -6.03 -2.75 6.00
C LEU A 118 -6.27 -4.26 5.94
N LEU A 119 -5.50 -4.96 5.10
CA LEU A 119 -5.63 -6.41 4.89
C LEU A 119 -4.51 -7.19 5.55
N ASP A 120 -3.26 -6.72 5.44
CA ASP A 120 -2.09 -7.47 5.89
C ASP A 120 -0.88 -6.53 6.09
N ILE A 121 0.03 -6.95 6.97
CA ILE A 121 1.34 -6.32 7.15
C ILE A 121 2.42 -7.40 7.29
N LYS A 122 3.60 -7.16 6.72
CA LYS A 122 4.74 -8.09 6.80
C LYS A 122 6.04 -7.32 6.99
N PRO A 123 7.05 -7.87 7.67
CA PRO A 123 8.37 -7.27 7.67
C PRO A 123 8.93 -7.24 6.24
N TYR A 124 9.45 -6.09 5.80
CA TYR A 124 10.21 -6.01 4.56
C TYR A 124 11.62 -6.57 4.79
N ALA A 125 11.98 -7.60 4.02
CA ALA A 125 13.27 -8.27 4.09
C ALA A 125 14.01 -8.08 2.77
N SER A 126 14.95 -7.13 2.74
CA SER A 126 15.72 -6.78 1.54
C SER A 126 16.40 -7.97 0.87
N ALA A 127 16.80 -9.00 1.63
CA ALA A 127 17.41 -10.21 1.10
C ALA A 127 16.50 -11.04 0.17
N ILE A 128 15.18 -10.90 0.30
CA ILE A 128 14.20 -11.70 -0.47
C ILE A 128 13.21 -10.83 -1.26
N ASP A 129 12.92 -9.62 -0.79
CA ASP A 129 11.94 -8.72 -1.41
C ASP A 129 12.58 -7.78 -2.44
N SER A 130 13.91 -7.66 -2.47
CA SER A 130 14.64 -6.76 -3.39
C SER A 130 15.34 -7.53 -4.50
N ILE A 131 15.00 -7.21 -5.75
CA ILE A 131 15.73 -7.64 -6.95
C ILE A 131 16.36 -6.40 -7.59
N THR A 132 17.66 -6.22 -7.39
CA THR A 132 18.41 -5.10 -7.97
C THR A 132 18.43 -5.22 -9.49
N GLY A 133 18.14 -4.12 -10.20
CA GLY A 133 18.13 -4.08 -11.66
C GLY A 133 16.86 -4.64 -12.33
N ALA A 134 15.80 -4.88 -11.55
CA ALA A 134 14.49 -5.18 -12.12
C ALA A 134 13.99 -4.04 -13.03
N ARG A 135 13.35 -4.40 -14.15
CA ARG A 135 12.95 -3.45 -15.20
C ARG A 135 11.45 -3.48 -15.51
N ILE A 136 10.93 -2.34 -15.93
CA ILE A 136 9.60 -2.20 -16.53
C ILE A 136 9.80 -1.65 -17.94
N GLY A 137 9.87 -2.53 -18.95
CA GLY A 137 10.37 -2.17 -20.28
C GLY A 137 9.59 -1.08 -21.03
N TRP A 138 8.37 -0.74 -20.61
CA TRP A 138 7.61 0.37 -21.19
C TRP A 138 7.78 1.70 -20.47
N GLN A 139 8.48 1.74 -19.34
CA GLN A 139 8.85 2.96 -18.61
C GLN A 139 10.26 3.47 -18.96
N GLU A 140 11.06 2.68 -19.68
CA GLU A 140 12.46 2.98 -20.04
C GLU A 140 12.60 3.73 -21.38
N LYS A 141 11.53 4.41 -21.85
CA LYS A 141 11.56 5.21 -23.08
C LYS A 141 12.02 6.64 -22.84
#